data_AF-A0A7X8EZ21-F1
#
_entry.id   AF-A0A7X8EZ21-F1
#
_cell.length_a   1.000
_cell.length_b   1.000
_cell.length_c   1.000
_cell.angle_alpha   90.00
_cell.angle_beta   90.00
_cell.angle_gamma   90.00
#
_symmetry.space_group_name_H-M   'P 1'
#
loop_
_entity.id
_entity.type
_entity.pdbx_description
1 polymer ?
#
loop_
_entity_poly.entity_id
_entity_poly.type
_entity_poly.pdbx_seq_one_letter_code
_entity_poly.pdbx_strand_id
1 'polypeptide(L)'
;MAVNTGQSLVFVSEDWKVELWEHRNTTFAISKQTKPTIRVKIFKKTLKGDFVAGHYQDFQLDSLNELALQIERYIQFAVGQNIRENV
;
A
#
# COMPACT_ATOMS: atom_id res chain seq x y z
N MET A 1 13.62 0.75 2.55
CA MET A 1 13.44 1.60 3.76
C MET A 1 11.98 2.01 3.85
N ALA A 2 11.38 2.01 5.05
CA ALA A 2 10.00 2.44 5.26
C ALA A 2 9.97 3.82 5.95
N VAL A 3 9.15 4.74 5.46
CA VAL A 3 8.99 6.09 6.01
C VAL A 3 7.51 6.40 6.17
N ASN A 4 7.09 6.79 7.37
CA ASN A 4 5.75 7.30 7.62
C ASN A 4 5.73 8.82 7.37
N THR A 5 4.89 9.27 6.45
CA THR A 5 4.77 10.68 6.06
C THR A 5 3.72 11.46 6.86
N GLY A 6 3.04 10.80 7.81
CA GLY A 6 1.86 11.33 8.50
C GLY A 6 0.56 11.16 7.72
N GLN A 7 0.63 10.86 6.41
CA GLN A 7 -0.52 10.58 5.55
C GLN A 7 -0.50 9.18 4.94
N SER A 8 0.70 8.67 4.67
CA SER A 8 0.92 7.34 4.09
C SER A 8 2.21 6.71 4.60
N LEU A 9 2.23 5.39 4.58
CA LEU A 9 3.44 4.61 4.79
C LEU A 9 4.08 4.35 3.43
N VAL A 10 5.32 4.80 3.25
CA VAL A 10 6.05 4.74 1.98
C VAL A 10 7.24 3.81 2.10
N PHE A 11 7.33 2.84 1.18
CA PHE A 11 8.46 1.94 1.03
C PHE A 11 9.18 2.25 -0.27
N VAL A 12 10.49 2.45 -0.19
CA VAL A 12 11.33 2.67 -1.38
C VAL A 12 12.42 1.61 -1.43
N SER A 13 12.55 0.99 -2.59
CA SER A 13 13.66 0.15 -3.02
C SER A 13 14.36 0.78 -4.23
N GLU A 14 15.35 0.09 -4.80
CA GLU A 14 16.09 0.56 -5.96
C GLU A 14 15.18 0.81 -7.17
N ASP A 15 14.26 -0.11 -7.43
CA ASP A 15 13.40 -0.11 -8.62
C ASP A 15 11.94 0.27 -8.33
N TRP A 16 11.50 0.23 -7.07
CA TRP A 16 10.09 0.34 -6.72
C TRP A 16 9.85 1.33 -5.59
N LYS A 17 8.72 2.04 -5.70
CA LYS A 17 8.13 2.78 -4.59
C LYS A 17 6.73 2.23 -4.34
N VAL A 18 6.41 1.94 -3.09
CA VAL A 18 5.07 1.51 -2.67
C VAL A 18 4.56 2.51 -1.63
N GLU A 19 3.32 2.94 -1.77
CA GLU A 19 2.66 3.82 -0.81
C GLU A 19 1.38 3.16 -0.30
N LEU A 20 1.19 3.11 1.01
CA LEU A 20 -0.05 2.68 1.66
C LEU A 20 -0.73 3.88 2.30
N TRP A 21 -1.94 4.16 1.83
CA TRP A 21 -2.76 5.26 2.29
C TRP A 21 -3.95 4.69 3.06
N GLU A 22 -4.10 5.10 4.32
CA GLU A 22 -5.29 4.77 5.08
C GLU A 22 -6.38 5.80 4.82
N HIS A 23 -7.51 5.35 4.27
CA HIS A 23 -8.70 6.16 4.09
C HIS A 23 -9.65 5.88 5.25
N ARG A 24 -9.62 6.73 6.28
CA ARG A 24 -10.65 6.77 7.32
C ARG A 24 -11.75 7.72 6.88
N ASN A 25 -12.98 7.23 6.78
CA ASN A 25 -14.14 8.09 6.60
C ASN A 25 -14.35 8.84 7.93
N THR A 26 -13.91 10.09 8.01
CA THR A 26 -13.95 10.93 9.23
C THR A 26 -15.33 11.55 9.49
N THR A 27 -16.35 11.15 8.72
CA THR A 27 -17.70 11.68 8.87
C THR A 27 -18.33 11.19 10.17
N PHE A 28 -18.16 11.99 11.22
CA PHE A 28 -18.77 11.82 12.56
C PHE A 28 -20.31 11.66 12.53
N ALA A 29 -20.96 11.97 11.41
CA ALA A 29 -22.41 11.96 11.24
C ALA A 29 -23.01 10.61 10.77
N ILE A 30 -22.20 9.59 10.47
CA ILE A 30 -22.72 8.29 10.02
C ILE A 30 -22.55 7.27 11.16
N SER A 31 -23.67 6.85 11.74
CA SER A 31 -23.77 5.83 12.80
C SER A 31 -23.33 4.41 12.37
N LYS A 32 -22.82 4.26 11.13
CA LYS A 32 -22.19 3.04 10.63
C LYS A 32 -20.68 3.24 10.57
N GLN A 33 -19.97 2.55 11.44
CA GLN A 33 -18.52 2.40 11.39
C GLN A 33 -18.12 1.83 10.02
N THR A 34 -17.65 2.68 9.11
CA THR A 34 -17.17 2.22 7.80
C THR A 34 -15.82 1.55 8.00
N LYS A 35 -15.67 0.31 7.53
CA LYS A 35 -14.42 -0.44 7.63
C LYS A 35 -13.29 0.37 6.99
N PRO A 36 -12.11 0.47 7.63
CA PRO A 36 -10.99 1.24 7.09
C PRO A 36 -10.60 0.68 5.71
N THR A 37 -10.37 1.57 4.76
CA THR A 37 -9.90 1.21 3.41
C THR A 37 -8.43 1.54 3.29
N ILE A 38 -7.61 0.58 2.90
CA ILE A 38 -6.19 0.79 2.63
C ILE A 38 -5.97 0.81 1.13
N ARG A 39 -5.45 1.93 0.62
CA ARG A 39 -5.07 2.09 -0.77
C ARG A 39 -3.58 1.81 -0.93
N VAL A 40 -3.24 0.83 -1.75
CA VAL A 40 -1.86 0.51 -2.13
C VAL A 40 -1.59 1.12 -3.50
N LYS A 41 -0.52 1.90 -3.62
CA LYS A 41 -0.02 2.44 -4.90
C LYS A 41 1.40 1.95 -5.12
N ILE A 42 1.68 1.41 -6.31
CA ILE A 42 2.97 0.86 -6.68
C ILE A 42 3.49 1.63 -7.89
N PHE A 43 4.71 2.11 -7.76
CA PHE A 43 5.40 2.91 -8.74
C PHE A 43 6.69 2.22 -9.15
N LYS A 44 6.99 2.24 -10.45
CA LYS A 44 8.23 1.70 -11.00
C LYS A 44 9.17 2.83 -11.35
N LYS A 45 10.45 2.67 -11.02
CA LYS A 45 11.50 3.61 -11.39
C LYS A 45 11.80 3.49 -12.88
N THR A 46 11.91 4.64 -13.54
CA THR A 46 12.32 4.75 -14.94
C THR A 46 13.84 4.86 -15.05
N LEU A 47 14.37 4.69 -16.26
CA LEU A 47 15.80 4.90 -16.55
C LEU A 47 16.28 6.33 -16.22
N LYS A 48 15.35 7.30 -16.12
CA LYS A 48 15.65 8.69 -15.74
C LYS A 48 15.70 8.91 -14.22
N GLY A 49 15.37 7.88 -13.43
CA GLY A 49 15.33 7.93 -11.97
C GLY A 49 13.96 8.29 -11.38
N ASP A 50 13.01 8.69 -12.22
CA ASP A 50 11.66 9.07 -11.78
C ASP A 50 10.77 7.83 -11.52
N PHE A 51 9.95 7.89 -10.48
CA PHE A 51 8.95 6.86 -10.18
C PHE A 51 7.62 7.15 -10.89
N VAL A 52 7.21 6.25 -11.78
CA VAL A 52 5.95 6.34 -12.52
C VAL A 52 4.92 5.39 -11.91
N ALA A 53 3.68 5.87 -11.74
CA ALA A 53 2.59 5.06 -11.21
C ALA A 53 2.28 3.88 -12.15
N GLY A 54 2.24 2.66 -11.60
CA GLY A 54 1.93 1.46 -12.36
C GLY A 54 0.64 0.80 -11.89
N HIS A 55 0.63 0.33 -10.65
CA HIS A 55 -0.50 -0.42 -10.08
C HIS A 55 -1.11 0.32 -8.89
N TYR A 56 -2.43 0.24 -8.75
CA TYR A 56 -3.11 0.68 -7.54
C TYR A 56 -4.29 -0.23 -7.22
N GLN A 57 -4.55 -0.46 -5.93
CA GLN A 57 -5.68 -1.26 -5.46
C GLN A 57 -6.10 -0.80 -4.06
N ASP A 58 -7.42 -0.71 -3.87
CA ASP A 58 -8.03 -0.47 -2.56
C ASP A 58 -8.42 -1.81 -1.93
N PHE A 59 -8.09 -1.97 -0.64
CA PHE A 59 -8.42 -3.13 0.16
C PHE A 59 -9.33 -2.72 1.32
N GLN A 60 -10.37 -3.51 1.54
CA GLN A 60 -11.29 -3.34 2.66
C GLN A 60 -11.64 -4.73 3.18
N LEU A 61 -10.93 -5.16 4.22
CA LEU A 61 -11.07 -6.49 4.81
C LEU A 61 -11.32 -6.38 6.32
N ASP A 62 -12.08 -7.33 6.86
CA ASP A 62 -12.49 -7.37 8.27
C ASP A 62 -11.35 -7.77 9.20
N SER A 63 -10.47 -8.66 8.74
CA SER A 63 -9.34 -9.18 9.49
C SER A 63 -8.05 -8.50 9.06
N LEU A 64 -7.32 -7.93 10.03
CA LEU A 64 -6.01 -7.30 9.80
C LEU A 64 -4.98 -8.30 9.22
N ASN A 65 -5.03 -9.56 9.65
CA ASN A 65 -4.12 -10.59 9.15
C ASN A 65 -4.39 -10.93 7.68
N GLU A 66 -5.67 -11.03 7.31
CA GLU A 66 -6.06 -11.24 5.92
C GLU A 66 -5.71 -10.04 5.05
N LEU A 67 -5.92 -8.82 5.59
CA LEU A 67 -5.55 -7.58 4.92
C LEU A 67 -4.05 -7.52 4.62
N ALA A 68 -3.21 -7.78 5.62
CA ALA A 68 -1.76 -7.81 5.44
C ALA A 68 -1.35 -8.83 4.37
N LEU A 69 -1.89 -10.05 4.43
CA LEU A 69 -1.57 -11.12 3.47
C LEU A 69 -2.00 -10.77 2.04
N GLN A 70 -3.18 -10.16 1.85
CA GLN A 70 -3.65 -9.76 0.52
C GLN A 70 -2.83 -8.61 -0.06
N ILE A 71 -2.48 -7.62 0.77
CA ILE A 71 -1.59 -6.53 0.37
C ILE A 71 -0.21 -7.06 -0.02
N GLU A 72 0.37 -7.97 0.77
CA GLU A 72 1.66 -8.59 0.45
C GLU A 72 1.63 -9.30 -0.90
N ARG A 73 0.64 -10.18 -1.12
CA ARG A 73 0.48 -10.91 -2.38
C ARG A 73 0.31 -9.97 -3.57
N TYR A 74 -0.45 -8.91 -3.40
CA TYR A 74 -0.65 -7.91 -4.45
C TYR A 74 0.65 -7.19 -4.82
N ILE A 75 1.43 -6.77 -3.82
CA ILE A 75 2.72 -6.13 -4.07
C ILE A 75 3.68 -7.11 -4.75
N GLN A 76 3.78 -8.35 -4.27
CA GLN A 76 4.63 -9.39 -4.87
C GLN A 76 4.24 -9.67 -6.33
N PHE A 77 2.94 -9.75 -6.61
CA PHE A 77 2.43 -9.92 -7.98
C PHE A 77 2.81 -8.74 -8.88
N ALA A 78 2.60 -7.50 -8.43
CA ALA A 78 2.88 -6.31 -9.22
C ALA A 78 4.38 -6.07 -9.46
N VAL A 79 5.22 -6.42 -8.47
CA VAL A 79 6.68 -6.32 -8.57
C VAL A 79 7.28 -7.51 -9.33
N GLY A 80 6.56 -8.63 -9.40
CA GLY A 80 7.03 -9.87 -10.03
C GLY A 80 8.12 -10.58 -9.22
N GLN A 81 8.26 -10.27 -7.94
CA GLN A 81 9.26 -10.84 -7.04
C GLN A 81 8.66 -11.13 -5.67
N ASN A 82 9.14 -12.19 -5.02
CA ASN A 82 8.82 -12.45 -3.64
C ASN A 82 9.57 -11.47 -2.73
N ILE A 83 8.84 -10.55 -2.13
CA ILE A 83 9.33 -9.68 -1.07
C ILE A 83 9.11 -10.45 0.23
N ARG A 84 10.18 -11.00 0.80
CA ARG A 84 10.17 -11.53 2.17
C ARG A 84 10.87 -10.52 3.06
N GLU A 85 10.31 -10.28 4.23
CA GLU A 85 11.05 -9.62 5.30
C GLU A 85 12.23 -10.54 5.66
N ASN A 86 13.45 -10.08 5.43
CA ASN A 86 14.63 -10.78 5.90
C ASN A 86 14.78 -10.37 7.37
N VAL A 87 14.28 -11.21 8.28
CA VAL A 87 14.44 -11.07 9.73
C VAL A 87 15.88 -11.34 10.11
#